data_AF-A0A7S1VE70-F1
#
_entry.id   AF-A0A7S1VE70-F1
#
_cell.length_a   1.000
_cell.length_b   1.000
_cell.length_c   1.000
_cell.angle_alpha   90.00
_cell.angle_beta   90.00
_cell.angle_gamma   90.00
#
_symmetry.space_group_name_H-M   'P 1'
#
loop_
_entity.id
_entity.type
_entity.pdbx_description
1 polymer ?
#
loop_
_entity_poly.entity_id
_entity_poly.type
_entity_poly.pdbx_seq_one_letter_code
_entity_poly.pdbx_strand_id
1 'polypeptide(L)'
;WAATEADSDGPLAALSDWFNNGLYAGYRLSEFAQSSHKSDPEQADRNIFNRITAFTVNDVTFIGLNKHSIITPRAALTCNPDTIAGVKLRWDTQKNGQNGETRLFARHPSQPKRCFVNRMLSIVTRYYQLAGT
;
A
#
# COMPACT_ATOMS: atom_id res chain seq x y z
N TRP A 1 -14.21 17.89 20.98
CA TRP A 1 -13.40 17.86 19.75
C TRP A 1 -14.18 17.06 18.72
N ALA A 2 -15.08 17.75 18.01
CA ALA A 2 -15.80 17.13 16.90
C ALA A 2 -14.78 16.93 15.79
N ALA A 3 -14.51 15.67 15.42
CA ALA A 3 -13.80 15.36 14.21
C ALA A 3 -14.71 15.82 13.06
N THR A 4 -14.40 16.99 12.49
CA THR A 4 -14.77 17.29 11.10
C THR A 4 -14.41 16.06 10.28
N GLU A 5 -15.32 15.59 9.44
CA GLU A 5 -15.06 14.46 8.55
C GLU A 5 -13.70 14.70 7.89
N ALA A 6 -12.71 13.88 8.26
CA ALA A 6 -11.38 14.03 7.73
C ALA A 6 -11.49 13.86 6.22
N ASP A 7 -11.06 14.88 5.48
CA ASP A 7 -10.94 14.83 4.03
C ASP A 7 -10.32 13.47 3.65
N SER A 8 -11.13 12.61 3.02
CA SER A 8 -10.78 11.22 2.75
C SER A 8 -9.56 11.10 1.85
N ASP A 9 -9.24 12.18 1.13
CA ASP A 9 -8.12 12.26 0.19
C ASP A 9 -7.01 13.20 0.66
N GLY A 10 -7.15 13.80 1.85
CA GLY A 10 -6.16 14.68 2.44
C GLY A 10 -4.90 13.95 2.94
N PRO A 11 -3.79 14.66 3.18
CA PRO A 11 -2.54 14.08 3.67
C PRO A 11 -2.68 13.28 4.97
N LEU A 12 -3.57 13.71 5.87
CA LEU A 12 -3.83 13.00 7.13
C LEU A 12 -4.48 11.64 6.89
N ALA A 13 -5.42 11.53 5.94
CA ALA A 13 -6.03 10.27 5.56
C ALA A 13 -4.98 9.33 4.93
N ALA A 14 -4.11 9.85 4.07
CA ALA A 14 -3.00 9.09 3.50
C ALA A 14 -2.05 8.55 4.57
N LEU A 15 -1.63 9.38 5.53
CA LEU A 15 -0.80 8.96 6.65
C LEU A 15 -1.49 7.91 7.50
N SER A 16 -2.79 8.09 7.78
CA SER A 16 -3.59 7.13 8.55
C SER A 16 -3.63 5.74 7.89
N ASP A 17 -3.83 5.67 6.57
CA ASP A 17 -3.84 4.41 5.83
C ASP A 17 -2.47 3.70 5.91
N TRP A 18 -1.38 4.46 5.70
CA TRP A 18 -0.01 3.93 5.77
C TRP A 18 0.37 3.45 7.17
N PHE A 19 0.04 4.22 8.21
CA PHE A 19 0.27 3.82 9.60
C PHE A 19 -0.57 2.60 9.99
N ASN A 20 -1.83 2.53 9.54
CA ASN A 20 -2.67 1.36 9.78
C ASN A 20 -2.03 0.09 9.24
N ASN A 21 -1.61 0.11 7.97
CA ASN A 21 -0.92 -1.04 7.37
C ASN A 21 0.43 -1.31 8.03
N GLY A 22 1.16 -0.25 8.41
CA GLY A 22 2.43 -0.35 9.12
C GLY A 22 2.31 -1.08 10.46
N LEU A 23 1.19 -0.95 11.18
CA LEU A 23 0.94 -1.70 12.43
C LEU A 23 0.88 -3.21 12.21
N TYR A 24 0.40 -3.67 11.05
CA TYR A 24 0.30 -5.09 10.72
C TYR A 24 1.56 -5.64 10.07
N ALA A 25 2.20 -4.85 9.20
CA ALA A 25 3.30 -5.30 8.37
C ALA A 25 4.68 -4.96 8.94
N GLY A 26 4.77 -4.04 9.91
CA GLY A 26 6.01 -3.61 10.54
C GLY A 26 6.91 -2.81 9.60
N TYR A 27 6.34 -1.88 8.83
CA TYR A 27 7.09 -1.07 7.86
C TYR A 27 8.23 -0.28 8.51
N ARG A 28 9.38 -0.25 7.85
CA ARG A 28 10.42 0.74 8.14
C ARG A 28 10.07 2.06 7.44
N LEU A 29 10.54 3.18 7.99
CA LEU A 29 10.29 4.50 7.41
C LEU A 29 10.62 4.54 5.90
N SER A 30 11.80 4.03 5.51
CA SER A 30 12.25 4.00 4.12
C SER A 30 11.41 3.12 3.19
N GLU A 31 10.58 2.22 3.73
CA GLU A 31 9.75 1.31 2.96
C GLU A 31 8.42 1.97 2.54
N PHE A 32 7.92 2.97 3.26
CA PHE A 32 6.66 3.66 2.89
C PHE A 32 6.81 5.17 2.68
N ALA A 33 7.96 5.75 3.02
CA ALA A 33 8.27 7.16 2.85
C ALA A 33 9.73 7.35 2.44
N GLN A 34 10.02 8.50 1.81
CA GLN A 34 11.38 8.91 1.49
C GLN A 34 12.05 9.47 2.75
N SER A 35 13.34 9.19 2.92
CA SER A 35 14.11 9.74 4.04
C SER A 35 14.49 11.21 3.82
N SER A 36 14.52 11.61 2.55
CA SER A 36 14.84 12.96 2.09
C SER A 36 13.58 13.72 1.65
N HIS A 37 13.59 15.05 1.78
CA HIS A 37 12.47 15.94 1.41
C HIS A 37 12.30 16.13 -0.11
N LYS A 38 12.44 15.07 -0.90
CA LYS A 38 12.32 15.13 -2.35
C LYS A 38 10.85 15.18 -2.76
N SER A 39 10.48 16.25 -3.47
CA SER A 39 9.14 16.42 -4.06
C SER A 39 9.03 15.84 -5.46
N ASP A 40 10.15 15.65 -6.16
CA ASP A 40 10.22 15.06 -7.50
C ASP A 40 10.22 13.52 -7.43
N PRO A 41 9.18 12.83 -7.95
CA PRO A 41 9.10 11.38 -7.96
C PRO A 41 10.26 10.69 -8.70
N GLU A 42 10.86 11.35 -9.69
CA GLU A 42 11.98 10.81 -10.46
C GLU A 42 13.28 10.75 -9.65
N GLN A 43 13.36 11.54 -8.58
CA GLN A 43 14.53 11.62 -7.71
C GLN A 43 14.43 10.75 -6.45
N ALA A 44 13.42 9.88 -6.35
CA ALA A 44 13.21 9.00 -5.20
C ALA A 44 14.49 8.26 -4.75
N ASP A 45 14.64 8.05 -3.44
CA ASP A 45 15.76 7.31 -2.85
C ASP A 45 15.80 5.88 -3.40
N ARG A 46 16.98 5.48 -3.87
CA ARG A 46 17.20 4.19 -4.51
C ARG A 46 17.99 3.23 -3.61
N ASN A 47 17.66 1.95 -3.70
CA ASN A 47 18.34 0.88 -2.99
C ASN A 47 19.62 0.44 -3.73
N ILE A 48 20.31 -0.56 -3.18
CA ILE A 48 21.55 -1.13 -3.74
C ILE A 48 21.38 -1.75 -5.14
N PHE A 49 20.14 -2.00 -5.58
CA PHE A 49 19.80 -2.50 -6.92
C PHE A 49 19.30 -1.39 -7.85
N ASN A 50 19.50 -0.13 -7.48
CA ASN A 50 19.06 1.06 -8.22
C ASN A 50 17.53 1.14 -8.44
N ARG A 51 16.73 0.47 -7.59
CA ARG A 51 15.26 0.55 -7.57
C ARG A 51 14.79 1.49 -6.48
N ILE A 52 13.56 2.00 -6.61
CA ILE A 52 12.93 2.83 -5.56
C ILE A 52 12.91 2.04 -4.25
N THR A 53 13.33 2.67 -3.16
CA THR A 53 13.41 2.02 -1.84
C THR A 53 12.04 1.84 -1.19
N ALA A 54 11.16 2.83 -1.35
CA ALA A 54 9.79 2.76 -0.88
C ALA A 54 8.92 1.86 -1.77
N PHE A 55 7.84 1.32 -1.21
CA PHE A 55 6.86 0.53 -1.93
C PHE A 55 6.29 1.30 -3.10
N THR A 56 6.12 0.58 -4.20
CA THR A 56 5.46 1.02 -5.42
C THR A 56 4.20 0.19 -5.65
N VAL A 57 3.35 0.62 -6.57
CA VAL A 57 2.20 -0.21 -6.98
C VAL A 57 2.62 -1.59 -7.50
N ASN A 58 3.82 -1.71 -8.08
CA ASN A 58 4.33 -3.00 -8.57
C ASN A 58 4.65 -4.00 -7.46
N ASP A 59 4.72 -3.54 -6.20
CA ASP A 59 4.93 -4.38 -5.03
C ASP A 59 3.62 -4.89 -4.44
N VAL A 60 2.48 -4.37 -4.91
CA VAL A 60 1.14 -4.71 -4.46
C VAL A 60 0.48 -5.67 -5.44
N THR A 61 -0.14 -6.72 -4.93
CA THR A 61 -0.99 -7.62 -5.70
C THR A 61 -2.24 -7.95 -4.89
N PHE A 62 -3.41 -7.67 -5.45
CA PHE A 62 -4.68 -8.00 -4.81
C PHE A 62 -5.08 -9.45 -5.13
N ILE A 63 -5.74 -10.09 -4.17
CA ILE A 63 -6.18 -11.48 -4.27
C ILE A 63 -7.71 -11.52 -4.14
N GLY A 64 -8.39 -12.11 -5.11
CA GLY A 64 -9.84 -12.29 -5.10
C GLY A 64 -10.33 -13.40 -4.16
N LEU A 65 -11.65 -13.49 -3.93
CA LEU A 65 -12.31 -14.49 -3.07
C LEU A 65 -11.90 -15.95 -3.34
N ASN A 66 -11.61 -16.29 -4.59
CA ASN A 66 -11.22 -17.65 -4.96
C ASN A 66 -9.74 -17.98 -4.65
N LYS A 67 -9.01 -17.13 -3.91
CA LYS A 67 -7.58 -17.25 -3.52
C LYS A 67 -6.56 -17.45 -4.66
N HIS A 68 -7.02 -17.64 -5.89
CA HIS A 68 -6.23 -17.83 -7.11
C HIS A 68 -6.38 -16.68 -8.10
N SER A 69 -7.41 -15.85 -7.95
CA SER A 69 -7.60 -14.67 -8.80
C SER A 69 -6.61 -13.58 -8.41
N ILE A 70 -5.57 -13.42 -9.22
CA ILE A 70 -4.61 -12.32 -9.11
C ILE A 70 -5.26 -11.08 -9.74
N ILE A 71 -5.38 -10.02 -8.96
CA ILE A 71 -5.94 -8.74 -9.37
C ILE A 71 -4.80 -7.72 -9.32
N THR A 72 -4.52 -7.09 -10.46
CA THR A 72 -3.50 -6.04 -10.52
C THR A 72 -3.97 -4.79 -9.75
N PRO A 73 -3.05 -3.94 -9.25
CA PRO A 73 -3.42 -2.70 -8.58
C PRO A 73 -4.39 -1.83 -9.39
N ARG A 74 -4.17 -1.73 -10.71
CA ARG A 74 -5.05 -1.01 -11.62
C ARG A 74 -6.42 -1.66 -11.76
N ALA A 75 -6.48 -2.98 -11.94
CA ALA A 75 -7.76 -3.69 -12.05
C ALA A 75 -8.58 -3.60 -10.75
N ALA A 76 -7.93 -3.52 -9.60
CA ALA A 76 -8.61 -3.38 -8.31
C ALA A 76 -9.43 -2.10 -8.18
N LEU A 77 -9.14 -1.05 -8.98
CA LEU A 77 -9.89 0.21 -8.98
C LEU A 77 -11.34 0.05 -9.49
N THR A 78 -11.57 -0.92 -10.36
CA THR A 78 -12.88 -1.16 -10.99
C THR A 78 -13.55 -2.43 -10.46
N CYS A 79 -12.85 -3.22 -9.66
CA CYS A 79 -13.43 -4.39 -9.00
C CYS A 79 -14.37 -3.96 -7.87
N ASN A 80 -15.41 -4.77 -7.62
CA ASN A 80 -16.16 -4.65 -6.38
C ASN A 80 -15.21 -4.92 -5.19
N PRO A 81 -14.98 -3.97 -4.27
CA PRO A 81 -14.05 -4.14 -3.16
C PRO A 81 -14.31 -5.40 -2.33
N ASP A 82 -15.57 -5.81 -2.17
CA ASP A 82 -15.93 -6.98 -1.36
C ASP A 82 -15.50 -8.32 -1.98
N THR A 83 -15.11 -8.31 -3.25
CA THR A 83 -14.54 -9.48 -3.93
C THR A 83 -13.04 -9.66 -3.69
N ILE A 84 -12.39 -8.72 -2.99
CA ILE A 84 -10.96 -8.74 -2.69
C ILE A 84 -10.72 -9.34 -1.31
N ALA A 85 -10.20 -10.57 -1.29
CA ALA A 85 -9.96 -11.35 -0.08
C ALA A 85 -8.60 -11.07 0.59
N GLY A 86 -7.63 -10.51 -0.13
CA GLY A 86 -6.30 -10.28 0.42
C GLY A 86 -5.41 -9.40 -0.42
N VAL A 87 -4.24 -9.08 0.14
CA VAL A 87 -3.16 -8.36 -0.51
C VAL A 87 -1.85 -9.08 -0.29
N LYS A 88 -1.14 -9.38 -1.37
CA LYS A 88 0.29 -9.71 -1.31
C LYS A 88 1.08 -8.42 -1.45
N LEU A 89 1.97 -8.18 -0.50
CA LEU A 89 2.94 -7.09 -0.54
C LEU A 89 4.34 -7.68 -0.65
N ARG A 90 5.15 -7.16 -1.57
CA ARG A 90 6.54 -7.59 -1.79
C ARG A 90 7.51 -6.57 -1.21
N TRP A 91 8.51 -7.06 -0.48
CA TRP A 91 9.65 -6.28 -0.03
C TRP A 91 10.82 -6.49 -0.99
N ASP A 92 11.03 -5.55 -1.89
CA ASP A 92 12.07 -5.64 -2.91
C ASP A 92 13.49 -5.66 -2.31
N THR A 93 13.71 -5.03 -1.15
CA THR A 93 15.00 -5.06 -0.46
C THR A 93 14.83 -5.08 1.05
N GLN A 94 15.51 -6.01 1.72
CA GLN A 94 15.51 -6.12 3.18
C GLN A 94 16.94 -6.15 3.74
N LYS A 95 17.14 -5.51 4.89
CA LYS A 95 18.45 -5.47 5.59
C LYS A 95 19.03 -6.85 5.94
N ASN A 96 18.18 -7.87 6.11
CA ASN A 96 18.60 -9.25 6.40
C ASN A 96 18.97 -10.05 5.14
N GLY A 97 18.96 -9.42 3.95
CA GLY A 97 19.28 -10.06 2.69
C GLY A 97 18.13 -10.90 2.08
N GLN A 98 16.97 -10.99 2.72
CA GLN A 98 15.79 -11.71 2.21
C GLN A 98 15.01 -10.86 1.21
N ASN A 99 15.71 -10.42 0.16
CA ASN A 99 15.14 -9.57 -0.88
C ASN A 99 14.06 -10.32 -1.67
N GLY A 100 12.95 -9.65 -1.96
CA GLY A 100 11.81 -10.22 -2.68
C GLY A 100 10.81 -10.98 -1.80
N GLU A 101 10.96 -10.96 -0.46
CA GLU A 101 9.98 -11.57 0.45
C GLU A 101 8.58 -11.03 0.15
N THR A 102 7.60 -11.92 0.06
CA THR A 102 6.19 -11.54 -0.13
C THR A 102 5.37 -12.02 1.05
N ARG A 103 4.54 -11.14 1.62
CA ARG A 103 3.60 -11.48 2.69
C ARG A 103 2.17 -11.29 2.24
N LEU A 104 1.31 -12.22 2.63
CA LEU A 104 -0.12 -12.18 2.35
C LEU A 104 -0.88 -11.65 3.58
N PHE A 105 -1.65 -10.60 3.37
CA PHE A 105 -2.57 -10.03 4.36
C PHE A 105 -4.01 -10.35 3.95
N ALA A 106 -4.75 -11.01 4.82
CA ALA A 106 -6.14 -11.36 4.57
C ALA A 106 -7.09 -10.21 4.97
N ARG A 107 -8.25 -10.14 4.30
CA ARG A 107 -9.32 -9.21 4.64
C ARG A 107 -9.82 -9.49 6.06
N HIS A 108 -10.05 -8.41 6.82
CA HIS A 108 -10.61 -8.45 8.16
C HIS A 108 -12.03 -7.84 8.15
N PRO A 109 -13.07 -8.63 7.85
CA PRO A 109 -14.41 -8.11 7.59
C PRO A 109 -15.07 -7.49 8.82
N SER A 110 -14.78 -7.99 10.02
CA SER A 110 -15.33 -7.46 11.28
C SER A 110 -14.71 -6.13 11.72
N GLN A 111 -13.59 -5.70 11.13
CA GLN A 111 -12.92 -4.43 11.45
C GLN A 111 -12.53 -3.65 10.18
N PRO A 112 -13.51 -3.17 9.38
CA PRO A 112 -13.24 -2.58 8.07
C PRO A 112 -12.37 -1.31 8.12
N LYS A 113 -12.41 -0.57 9.23
CA LYS A 113 -11.57 0.62 9.46
C LYS A 113 -10.10 0.27 9.73
N ARG A 114 -9.79 -0.96 10.15
CA ARG A 114 -8.43 -1.47 10.41
C ARG A 114 -8.04 -2.63 9.49
N CYS A 115 -8.83 -2.85 8.44
CA CYS A 115 -8.59 -3.92 7.50
C CYS A 115 -7.44 -3.52 6.57
N PHE A 116 -6.34 -4.28 6.61
CA PHE A 116 -5.17 -4.05 5.75
C PHE A 116 -5.54 -3.94 4.28
N VAL A 117 -6.43 -4.82 3.81
CA VAL A 117 -6.92 -4.84 2.42
C VAL A 117 -7.62 -3.53 2.06
N ASN A 118 -8.50 -3.03 2.94
CA ASN A 118 -9.25 -1.79 2.69
C ASN A 118 -8.32 -0.57 2.66
N ARG A 119 -7.36 -0.52 3.59
CA ARG A 119 -6.40 0.58 3.65
C ARG A 119 -5.44 0.56 2.46
N MET A 120 -5.00 -0.63 2.04
CA MET A 120 -4.16 -0.76 0.84
C MET A 120 -4.92 -0.41 -0.45
N LEU A 121 -6.21 -0.78 -0.56
CA LEU A 121 -7.06 -0.30 -1.64
C LEU A 121 -7.11 1.23 -1.68
N SER A 122 -7.34 1.88 -0.53
CA SER A 122 -7.35 3.33 -0.42
C SER A 122 -6.03 3.96 -0.87
N ILE A 123 -4.88 3.40 -0.45
CA ILE A 123 -3.54 3.86 -0.84
C ILE A 123 -3.36 3.76 -2.37
N VAL A 124 -3.69 2.61 -2.95
CA VAL A 124 -3.54 2.37 -4.40
C VAL A 124 -4.48 3.27 -5.21
N THR A 125 -5.74 3.39 -4.80
CA THR A 125 -6.71 4.28 -5.44
C THR A 125 -6.22 5.72 -5.44
N ARG A 126 -5.75 6.22 -4.29
CA ARG A 126 -5.20 7.56 -4.17
C ARG A 126 -3.99 7.78 -5.07
N TYR A 127 -3.08 6.80 -5.17
CA TYR A 127 -1.95 6.87 -6.10
C TYR A 127 -2.42 7.07 -7.55
N TYR A 128 -3.35 6.26 -8.04
CA TYR A 128 -3.81 6.34 -9.43
C TYR A 128 -4.57 7.65 -9.71
N GLN A 129 -5.34 8.16 -8.75
CA GLN A 129 -6.02 9.45 -8.86
C GLN A 129 -5.04 10.63 -8.95
N LEU A 130 -3.97 10.61 -8.16
CA LEU A 130 -2.96 11.68 -8.14
C LEU A 130 -2.00 11.60 -9.32
N ALA A 131 -1.61 10.41 -9.75
CA ALA A 131 -0.69 10.20 -10.86
C ALA A 131 -1.34 10.49 -12.23
N GLY A 132 -2.68 10.53 -12.31
CA GLY A 132 -3.41 10.76 -13.55
C GLY A 132 -3.27 9.64 -14.58
N THR A 133 -2.81 8.46 -14.15
CA THR A 133 -2.51 7.31 -15.02
C THR A 133 -3.70 6.38 -15.14
#